data_AF-A0A3P7IZU8-F1
#
_entry.id   AF-A0A3P7IZU8-F1
#
_cell.length_a   1.000
_cell.length_b   1.000
_cell.length_c   1.000
_cell.angle_alpha   90.00
_cell.angle_beta   90.00
_cell.angle_gamma   90.00
#
_symmetry.space_group_name_H-M   'P 1'
#
loop_
_entity.id
_entity.type
_entity.pdbx_description
1 polymer ?
#
loop_
_entity_poly.entity_id
_entity_poly.type
_entity_poly.pdbx_seq_one_letter_code
_entity_poly.pdbx_strand_id
1 'polypeptide(L)'
;MVDEYGNEVVDCVFRPEHELVDPNTRYSGLTAEDIASSGTTLSDVREILFEMINSETILIGHALENDLKALRIVHDNVIDTSVLFSYVN
;
A
#
# COMPACT_ATOMS: atom_id res chain seq x y z
N MET A 1 0.00 -4.64 5.82
CA MET A 1 -0.83 -5.71 5.20
C MET A 1 -1.00 -6.84 6.21
N VAL A 2 -2.19 -7.42 6.28
CA VAL A 2 -2.50 -8.54 7.17
C VAL A 2 -3.02 -9.74 6.37
N ASP A 3 -2.89 -10.94 6.94
CA ASP A 3 -3.48 -12.17 6.39
C ASP A 3 -4.97 -12.30 6.78
N GLU A 4 -5.62 -13.39 6.35
CA GLU A 4 -7.03 -13.66 6.65
C GLU A 4 -7.33 -13.93 8.13
N TYR A 5 -6.30 -14.21 8.93
CA TYR A 5 -6.41 -14.39 10.38
C TYR A 5 -6.13 -13.08 11.14
N GLY A 6 -5.75 -12.01 10.45
CA GLY A 6 -5.41 -10.72 11.01
C GLY A 6 -3.97 -10.60 11.50
N ASN A 7 -3.10 -11.55 11.17
CA ASN A 7 -1.67 -11.44 11.48
C ASN A 7 -1.00 -10.45 10.53
N GLU A 8 -0.06 -9.69 11.04
CA GLU A 8 0.75 -8.78 10.23
C GLU A 8 1.69 -9.56 9.30
N VAL A 9 1.70 -9.19 8.02
CA VAL A 9 2.52 -9.84 6.98
C VAL A 9 3.56 -8.88 6.41
N VAL A 10 3.19 -7.61 6.24
CA VAL A 10 4.08 -6.55 5.76
C VAL A 10 3.77 -5.25 6.48
N ASP A 11 4.76 -4.68 7.14
CA ASP A 11 4.78 -3.29 7.58
C ASP A 11 6.12 -2.67 7.21
N CYS A 12 6.10 -1.65 6.34
CA CYS A 12 7.31 -0.99 5.89
C CYS A 12 7.05 0.45 5.44
N VAL A 13 8.07 1.27 5.61
CA VAL A 13 8.16 2.62 5.03
C VAL A 13 9.15 2.55 3.89
N PHE A 14 8.87 3.21 2.76
CA PHE A 14 9.79 3.28 1.63
C PHE A 14 10.13 4.72 1.25
N ARG A 15 11.33 4.89 0.71
CA ARG A 15 11.77 6.17 0.16
C ARG A 15 11.28 6.33 -1.28
N PRO A 16 10.64 7.46 -1.64
CA PRO A 16 10.21 7.72 -3.00
C PRO A 16 11.41 7.87 -3.96
N GLU A 17 11.19 7.58 -5.24
CA GLU A 17 12.20 7.73 -6.32
C GLU A 17 12.56 9.20 -6.57
N HIS A 18 11.65 10.11 -6.25
CA HIS A 18 11.78 11.55 -6.47
C HIS A 18 11.85 12.31 -5.15
N GLU A 19 12.24 13.58 -5.22
CA GLU A 19 12.31 14.45 -4.06
C GLU A 19 10.95 14.54 -3.35
N LEU A 20 10.96 14.30 -2.04
CA LEU A 20 9.78 14.39 -1.20
C LEU A 20 9.48 15.87 -0.92
N VAL A 21 8.33 16.35 -1.41
CA VAL A 21 7.88 17.73 -1.17
C VAL A 21 7.22 17.88 0.20
N ASP A 22 6.34 16.93 0.56
CA ASP A 22 5.61 16.93 1.83
C ASP A 22 5.32 15.47 2.25
N PRO A 23 5.69 15.04 3.46
CA PRO A 23 5.35 13.70 3.99
C PRO A 23 3.86 13.53 4.31
N ASN A 24 3.09 14.62 4.31
CA ASN A 24 1.68 14.68 4.67
C ASN A 24 1.40 14.09 6.07
N THR A 25 2.28 14.38 7.04
CA THR A 25 2.36 13.74 8.37
C THR A 25 1.02 13.72 9.12
N ARG A 26 0.17 14.73 8.92
CA ARG A 26 -1.17 14.78 9.52
C ARG A 26 -2.01 13.54 9.20
N TYR A 27 -1.86 12.99 8.00
CA TYR A 27 -2.64 11.85 7.51
C TYR A 27 -1.82 10.57 7.45
N SER A 28 -0.54 10.64 7.07
CA SER A 28 0.34 9.47 6.97
C SER A 28 0.90 9.02 8.32
N GLY A 29 1.00 9.93 9.30
CA GLY A 29 1.73 9.69 10.55
C GLY A 29 3.26 9.66 10.40
N LEU A 30 3.80 9.77 9.17
CA LEU A 30 5.23 9.69 8.88
C LEU A 30 5.85 11.08 8.85
N THR A 31 7.03 11.22 9.46
CA THR A 31 7.88 12.40 9.30
C THR A 31 8.76 12.28 8.06
N ALA A 32 9.33 13.40 7.61
CA ALA A 32 10.32 13.38 6.54
C ALA A 32 11.57 12.56 6.94
N GLU A 33 11.91 12.51 8.23
CA GLU A 33 13.02 11.72 8.74
C GLU A 33 12.74 10.21 8.69
N ASP A 34 11.53 9.77 9.03
CA ASP A 34 11.11 8.36 8.91
C ASP A 34 11.23 7.86 7.46
N ILE A 35 10.81 8.70 6.50
CA ILE A 35 10.88 8.38 5.07
C ILE A 35 12.33 8.43 4.56
N ALA A 36 13.12 9.42 5.00
CA ALA A 36 14.51 9.56 4.57
C ALA A 36 15.45 8.51 5.16
N SER A 37 15.15 8.04 6.37
CA SER A 37 15.91 6.99 7.06
C SER A 37 15.54 5.58 6.61
N SER A 38 14.45 5.42 5.85
CA SER A 38 14.09 4.13 5.25
C SER A 38 15.18 3.65 4.29
N GLY A 39 15.64 2.41 4.53
CA GLY A 39 16.54 1.68 3.64
C GLY A 39 15.83 1.00 2.47
N THR A 40 14.50 1.11 2.38
CA THR A 40 13.67 0.37 1.43
C THR A 40 13.19 1.30 0.32
N THR A 41 13.21 0.82 -0.92
CA THR A 41 12.67 1.54 -2.09
C THR A 41 11.30 1.01 -2.50
N LEU A 42 10.60 1.74 -3.37
CA LEU A 42 9.36 1.23 -3.98
C LEU A 42 9.58 -0.09 -4.75
N SER A 43 10.79 -0.33 -5.29
CA SER A 43 11.07 -1.61 -5.95
C SER A 43 11.10 -2.76 -4.95
N ASP A 44 11.80 -2.58 -3.85
CA ASP A 44 11.93 -3.60 -2.80
C ASP A 44 10.57 -3.94 -2.19
N VAL A 45 9.71 -2.94 -1.94
CA VAL A 45 8.34 -3.17 -1.46
C VAL A 45 7.53 -4.01 -2.44
N ARG A 46 7.64 -3.75 -3.74
CA ARG A 46 6.93 -4.55 -4.76
C ARG A 46 7.43 -5.99 -4.80
N GLU A 47 8.73 -6.20 -4.69
CA GLU A 47 9.31 -7.55 -4.64
C GLU A 47 8.78 -8.33 -3.43
N ILE A 48 8.78 -7.71 -2.24
CA ILE A 48 8.20 -8.30 -1.02
C ILE A 48 6.73 -8.65 -1.24
N LEU A 49 5.94 -7.74 -1.82
CA LEU A 49 4.53 -8.00 -2.09
C LEU A 49 4.37 -9.16 -3.08
N PHE A 50 5.12 -9.21 -4.18
CA PHE A 50 5.02 -10.27 -5.20
C PHE A 50 5.52 -11.64 -4.72
N GLU A 51 6.32 -11.71 -3.68
CA GLU A 51 6.64 -12.99 -3.01
C GLU A 51 5.45 -13.53 -2.20
N MET A 52 4.54 -12.65 -1.77
CA MET A 52 3.41 -12.99 -0.90
C MET A 52 2.08 -13.11 -1.64
N ILE A 53 1.90 -12.35 -2.73
CA ILE A 53 0.67 -12.33 -3.51
C ILE A 53 0.92 -12.73 -4.95
N ASN A 54 -0.06 -13.39 -5.55
CA ASN A 54 -0.09 -13.69 -6.98
C ASN A 54 -1.44 -13.26 -7.56
N SER A 55 -1.66 -13.49 -8.86
CA SER A 55 -2.90 -13.09 -9.56
C SER A 55 -4.18 -13.72 -9.02
N GLU A 56 -4.10 -14.83 -8.29
CA GLU A 56 -5.25 -15.51 -7.67
C GLU A 56 -5.53 -15.02 -6.24
N THR A 57 -4.56 -14.37 -5.59
CA THR A 57 -4.75 -13.80 -4.25
C THR A 57 -5.83 -12.72 -4.28
N ILE A 58 -6.79 -12.76 -3.34
CA ILE A 58 -7.81 -11.72 -3.20
C ILE A 58 -7.23 -10.60 -2.32
N LEU A 59 -7.12 -9.39 -2.85
CA LEU A 59 -6.77 -8.21 -2.05
C LEU A 59 -8.03 -7.55 -1.51
N ILE A 60 -8.07 -7.28 -0.20
CA ILE A 60 -9.22 -6.65 0.46
C ILE A 60 -8.76 -5.36 1.11
N GLY A 61 -9.52 -4.28 0.92
CA GLY A 61 -9.19 -2.98 1.51
C GLY A 61 -10.25 -1.91 1.24
N HIS A 62 -9.88 -0.65 1.47
CA HIS A 62 -10.76 0.50 1.29
C HIS A 62 -10.11 1.54 0.37
N ALA A 63 -10.73 1.81 -0.77
CA ALA A 63 -10.20 2.69 -1.81
C ALA A 63 -8.81 2.24 -2.32
N LEU A 64 -8.64 0.92 -2.47
CA LEU A 64 -7.39 0.26 -2.87
C LEU A 64 -6.88 0.72 -4.23
N GLU A 65 -7.74 1.28 -5.08
CA GLU A 65 -7.32 1.90 -6.33
C GLU A 65 -6.18 2.92 -6.11
N ASN A 66 -6.25 3.72 -5.03
CA ASN A 66 -5.22 4.71 -4.72
C ASN A 66 -3.91 4.04 -4.29
N ASP A 67 -3.99 3.02 -3.45
CA ASP A 67 -2.82 2.27 -2.97
C ASP A 67 -2.11 1.55 -4.11
N LEU A 68 -2.88 0.82 -4.95
CA LEU A 68 -2.33 0.09 -6.10
C LEU A 68 -1.71 1.03 -7.13
N LYS A 69 -2.30 2.21 -7.37
CA LYS A 69 -1.68 3.25 -8.21
C LYS A 69 -0.38 3.77 -7.62
N ALA A 70 -0.33 4.06 -6.32
CA ALA A 70 0.88 4.51 -5.65
C ALA A 70 1.99 3.45 -5.71
N LEU A 71 1.61 2.17 -5.58
CA LEU A 71 2.50 1.02 -5.70
C LEU A 71 2.86 0.65 -7.14
N ARG A 72 2.19 1.24 -8.15
CA ARG A 72 2.30 0.89 -9.57
C ARG A 72 2.06 -0.61 -9.82
N ILE A 73 1.06 -1.17 -9.14
CA ILE A 73 0.64 -2.57 -9.27
C ILE A 73 -0.71 -2.63 -9.96
N VAL A 74 -0.87 -3.57 -10.90
CA VAL A 74 -2.17 -3.92 -11.48
C VAL A 74 -2.56 -5.28 -10.90
N HIS A 75 -3.74 -5.34 -10.29
CA HIS A 75 -4.27 -6.56 -9.69
C HIS A 75 -5.79 -6.62 -9.90
N ASP A 76 -6.27 -7.67 -10.56
CA ASP A 76 -7.69 -7.76 -10.97
C ASP A 76 -8.58 -8.34 -9.86
N ASN A 77 -8.01 -9.12 -8.94
CA ASN A 77 -8.76 -9.84 -7.91
C ASN A 77 -8.84 -9.02 -6.61
N VAL A 78 -9.70 -8.00 -6.62
CA VAL A 78 -9.81 -7.01 -5.53
C VAL A 78 -11.24 -6.94 -4.99
N ILE A 79 -11.37 -6.91 -3.66
CA ILE A 79 -12.59 -6.56 -2.93
C ILE A 79 -12.38 -5.17 -2.30
N ASP A 80 -12.95 -4.14 -2.92
CA ASP A 80 -12.87 -2.76 -2.43
C ASP A 80 -14.14 -2.36 -1.66
N THR A 81 -13.99 -2.13 -0.36
CA THR A 81 -15.10 -1.76 0.52
C THR A 81 -15.67 -0.37 0.23
N SER A 82 -14.87 0.56 -0.32
CA SER A 82 -15.36 1.90 -0.72
C SER A 82 -16.33 1.83 -1.89
N VAL A 83 -16.16 0.83 -2.76
CA VAL A 83 -17.06 0.57 -3.89
C VAL A 83 -18.27 -0.24 -3.44
N LEU A 84 -18.04 -1.33 -2.68
CA LEU A 84 -19.12 -2.21 -2.19
C LEU A 84 -20.13 -1.49 -1.31
N PHE A 85 -19.66 -0.58 -0.45
CA PHE A 85 -20.50 0.22 0.43
C PHE A 85 -20.59 1.69 -0.01
N SER A 86 -20.43 1.93 -1.31
CA SER A 86 -20.65 3.26 -1.87
C SER A 86 -22.10 3.69 -1.62
N TYR A 87 -22.29 4.84 -0.97
CA TYR A 87 -23.61 5.45 -0.85
C TYR A 87 -24.00 6.04 -2.20
N VAL A 88 -24.85 5.32 -2.92
CA VAL A 88 -25.56 5.88 -4.08
C VAL A 88 -26.79 6.62 -3.53
N ASN A 89 -26.81 7.93 -3.69
CA ASN A 89 -28.04 8.72 -3.52
C ASN A 89 -28.91 8.57 -4.78
#